data_AF-A0A6J5IZ52-F1
#
_entry.id   AF-A0A6J5IZ52-F1
#
_cell.length_a   1.000
_cell.length_b   1.000
_cell.length_c   1.000
_cell.angle_alpha   90.00
_cell.angle_beta   90.00
_cell.angle_gamma   90.00
#
_symmetry.space_group_name_H-M   'P 1'
#
loop_
_entity.id
_entity.type
_entity.pdbx_description
1 polymer ?
#
loop_
_entity_poly.entity_id
_entity_poly.type
_entity_poly.pdbx_seq_one_letter_code
_entity_poly.pdbx_strand_id
1 'polypeptide(L)'
;MKLAMVLTTMAMAVAASGPVLAAISADEAKELGGEKLTEFGAKKTGSADSSIPPYTGGVKDLKIPADFKPGSGRYPDPFKDDKPIESITKANQATYADQLTPGTKALLDRFPGFRVDVYKTHRTMTYPDWVLKNTAGCATTSKLVGKV
;
A
#
# COMPACT_ATOMS: atom_id res chain seq x y z
N MET A 1 56.59 7.18 -0.33
CA MET A 1 55.49 8.09 -0.71
C MET A 1 54.21 7.36 -1.15
N LYS A 2 54.25 6.39 -2.07
CA LYS A 2 53.05 5.65 -2.51
C LYS A 2 52.32 4.90 -1.40
N LEU A 3 53.05 4.27 -0.47
CA LEU A 3 52.43 3.53 0.65
C LEU A 3 51.67 4.44 1.62
N ALA A 4 52.28 5.58 2.00
CA ALA A 4 51.65 6.57 2.88
C ALA A 4 50.39 7.19 2.24
N MET A 5 50.41 7.44 0.93
CA MET A 5 49.25 8.01 0.22
C MET A 5 48.06 7.04 0.13
N VAL A 6 48.33 5.73 0.03
CA VAL A 6 47.31 4.66 0.04
C VAL A 6 46.70 4.46 1.43
N LEU A 7 47.52 4.53 2.49
CA LEU A 7 47.02 4.45 3.87
C LEU A 7 46.13 5.63 4.24
N THR A 8 46.44 6.84 3.78
CA THR A 8 45.62 8.03 4.03
C THR A 8 44.28 7.97 3.30
N THR A 9 44.24 7.50 2.05
CA THR A 9 42.96 7.33 1.31
C THR A 9 42.09 6.23 1.93
N MET A 10 42.68 5.13 2.39
CA MET A 10 41.96 4.05 3.08
C MET A 10 41.35 4.53 4.42
N ALA A 11 42.10 5.30 5.21
CA ALA A 11 41.61 5.87 6.46
C ALA A 11 40.44 6.85 6.24
N MET A 12 40.47 7.62 5.17
CA MET A 12 39.38 8.55 4.81
C MET A 12 38.12 7.82 4.34
N ALA A 13 38.26 6.68 3.64
CA ALA A 13 37.13 5.86 3.22
C ALA A 13 36.43 5.15 4.41
N VAL A 14 37.19 4.69 5.41
CA VAL A 14 36.62 4.11 6.63
C VAL A 14 35.95 5.19 7.48
N ALA A 15 36.52 6.40 7.57
CA ALA A 15 35.89 7.51 8.28
C ALA A 15 34.60 8.02 7.61
N ALA A 16 34.45 7.86 6.29
CA ALA A 16 33.23 8.16 5.55
C ALA A 16 32.14 7.08 5.69
N SER A 17 32.47 5.94 6.30
CA SER A 17 31.51 4.85 6.56
C SER A 17 30.73 5.17 7.84
N GLY A 18 29.72 6.05 7.74
CA GLY A 18 28.82 6.33 8.86
C GLY A 18 28.02 5.09 9.29
N PRO A 19 27.59 4.99 10.56
CA PRO A 19 26.71 3.90 10.99
C PRO A 19 25.40 3.97 10.20
N VAL A 20 25.02 2.86 9.55
CA VAL A 20 23.69 2.72 8.96
C VAL A 20 22.68 2.64 10.10
N LEU A 21 21.94 3.72 10.33
CA LEU A 21 20.80 3.73 11.24
C LEU A 21 19.67 2.94 10.57
N ALA A 22 19.44 1.71 11.03
CA ALA A 22 18.33 0.88 10.56
C ALA A 22 16.97 1.35 11.11
N ALA A 23 16.96 2.21 12.13
CA ALA A 23 15.76 2.79 12.70
C ALA A 23 15.39 4.09 11.96
N ILE A 24 14.09 4.28 11.72
CA ILE A 24 13.58 5.53 11.15
C ILE A 24 13.78 6.69 12.14
N SER A 25 13.96 7.89 11.61
CA SER A 25 14.01 9.11 12.40
C SER A 25 12.64 9.48 12.98
N ALA A 26 12.65 10.30 14.03
CA ALA A 26 11.41 10.85 14.59
C ALA A 26 10.62 11.69 13.58
N ASP A 27 11.30 12.35 12.64
CA ASP A 27 10.65 13.18 11.62
C ASP A 27 10.00 12.32 10.53
N GLU A 28 10.61 11.21 10.13
CA GLU A 28 9.97 10.23 9.25
C GLU A 28 8.76 9.57 9.94
N ALA A 29 8.85 9.28 11.25
CA ALA A 29 7.74 8.72 11.99
C ALA A 29 6.51 9.66 12.05
N LYS A 30 6.71 10.99 12.06
CA LYS A 30 5.62 11.98 12.03
C LYS A 30 4.81 11.97 10.73
N GLU A 31 5.35 11.40 9.64
CA GLU A 31 4.58 11.27 8.39
C GLU A 31 3.42 10.27 8.53
N LEU A 32 3.51 9.32 9.47
CA LEU A 32 2.42 8.39 9.79
C LEU A 32 1.23 9.12 10.41
N GLY A 33 0.08 9.04 9.76
CA GLY A 33 -1.13 9.79 10.15
C GLY A 33 -1.12 11.25 9.68
N GLY A 34 -0.02 11.73 9.09
CA GLY A 34 0.10 13.07 8.52
C GLY A 34 -0.66 13.25 7.20
N GLU A 35 -0.12 14.09 6.32
CA GLU A 35 -0.74 14.38 5.01
C GLU A 35 -0.45 13.27 3.99
N LYS A 36 0.74 12.66 4.06
CA LYS A 36 1.20 11.69 3.04
C LYS A 36 0.80 10.27 3.35
N LEU A 37 0.91 9.85 4.61
CA LEU A 37 0.69 8.47 5.03
C LEU A 37 -0.51 8.36 5.99
N THR A 38 -1.21 7.24 5.86
CA THR A 38 -2.08 6.72 6.91
C THR A 38 -1.24 6.33 8.13
N GLU A 39 -1.88 6.16 9.27
CA GLU A 39 -1.26 5.76 10.53
C GLU A 39 -0.57 4.39 10.44
N PHE A 40 -0.98 3.56 9.47
CA PHE A 40 -0.40 2.26 9.15
C PHE A 40 0.54 2.27 7.93
N GLY A 41 0.95 3.45 7.45
CA GLY A 41 2.04 3.60 6.47
C GLY A 41 1.64 3.50 5.00
N ALA A 42 0.36 3.31 4.67
CA ALA A 42 -0.10 3.40 3.28
C ALA A 42 -0.22 4.85 2.82
N LYS A 43 -0.06 5.11 1.51
CA LYS A 43 -0.30 6.43 0.91
C LYS A 43 -1.75 6.89 1.17
N LYS A 44 -1.89 8.09 1.73
CA LYS A 44 -3.17 8.69 2.11
C LYS A 44 -3.82 9.45 0.95
N THR A 45 -3.03 10.09 0.11
CA THR A 45 -3.51 10.85 -1.04
C THR A 45 -4.12 9.95 -2.12
N GLY A 46 -5.07 10.50 -2.87
CA GLY A 46 -5.64 9.84 -4.04
C GLY A 46 -4.64 9.71 -5.18
N SER A 47 -5.02 8.96 -6.21
CA SER A 47 -4.25 8.90 -7.45
C SER A 47 -4.43 10.17 -8.28
N ALA A 48 -3.43 10.50 -9.12
CA ALA A 48 -3.45 11.73 -9.92
C ALA A 48 -4.57 11.73 -10.98
N ASP A 49 -4.95 10.55 -11.47
CA ASP A 49 -6.06 10.30 -12.41
C ASP A 49 -7.43 10.18 -11.71
N SER A 50 -7.50 10.37 -10.39
CA SER A 50 -8.70 10.27 -9.56
C SER A 50 -9.38 8.89 -9.52
N SER A 51 -8.74 7.83 -10.04
CA SER A 51 -9.26 6.45 -9.99
C SER A 51 -9.26 5.84 -8.58
N ILE A 52 -8.37 6.33 -7.71
CA ILE A 52 -8.28 5.97 -6.28
C ILE A 52 -8.56 7.23 -5.45
N PRO A 53 -9.64 7.25 -4.64
CA PRO A 53 -9.94 8.39 -3.79
C PRO A 53 -8.94 8.53 -2.64
N PRO A 54 -8.75 9.75 -2.08
CA PRO A 54 -7.97 9.93 -0.87
C PRO A 54 -8.58 9.14 0.29
N TYR A 55 -7.72 8.66 1.20
CA TYR A 55 -8.16 8.01 2.42
C TYR A 55 -8.59 9.04 3.47
N THR A 56 -9.83 8.93 3.92
CA THR A 56 -10.46 9.84 4.88
C THR A 56 -10.73 9.19 6.24
N GLY A 57 -10.07 8.07 6.55
CA GLY A 57 -10.29 7.29 7.79
C GLY A 57 -11.16 6.05 7.62
N GLY A 58 -11.34 5.61 6.37
CA GLY A 58 -12.21 4.50 6.01
C GLY A 58 -13.70 4.89 5.98
N VAL A 59 -14.58 3.94 5.70
CA VAL A 59 -16.01 4.22 5.57
C VAL A 59 -16.68 4.01 6.93
N LYS A 60 -16.80 5.10 7.69
CA LYS A 60 -17.43 5.09 9.04
C LYS A 60 -18.94 4.84 8.99
N ASP A 61 -19.58 5.22 7.89
CA ASP A 61 -21.04 5.12 7.70
C ASP A 61 -21.44 3.95 6.80
N LEU A 62 -20.57 2.94 6.64
CA LEU A 62 -20.89 1.76 5.84
C LEU A 62 -22.01 1.01 6.55
N LYS A 63 -23.23 1.18 6.05
CA LYS A 63 -24.40 0.48 6.61
C LYS A 63 -24.17 -1.01 6.43
N ILE A 64 -24.15 -1.73 7.54
CA ILE A 64 -24.14 -3.19 7.53
C ILE A 64 -25.36 -3.63 6.69
N PRO A 65 -25.15 -4.41 5.62
CA PRO A 65 -26.26 -4.87 4.79
C PRO A 65 -27.33 -5.57 5.63
N ALA A 66 -28.61 -5.31 5.31
CA ALA A 66 -29.74 -5.79 6.13
C ALA A 66 -29.84 -7.32 6.20
N ASP A 67 -29.23 -8.02 5.24
CA ASP A 67 -29.13 -9.47 5.17
C ASP A 67 -27.93 -10.05 5.95
N PHE A 68 -27.10 -9.21 6.57
CA PHE A 68 -26.03 -9.67 7.46
C PHE A 68 -26.60 -10.33 8.71
N LYS A 69 -26.14 -11.55 8.97
CA LYS A 69 -26.51 -12.32 10.17
C LYS A 69 -25.26 -12.55 11.02
N PRO A 70 -25.19 -11.99 12.24
CA PRO A 70 -24.10 -12.26 13.16
C PRO A 70 -23.90 -13.77 13.37
N GLY A 71 -22.66 -14.24 13.33
CA GLY A 71 -22.31 -15.66 13.52
C GLY A 71 -22.59 -16.58 12.31
N SER A 72 -23.13 -16.08 11.20
CA SER A 72 -23.41 -16.90 10.02
C SER A 72 -22.18 -17.32 9.21
N GLY A 73 -21.02 -16.71 9.48
CA GLY A 73 -19.81 -16.86 8.67
C GLY A 73 -19.91 -16.24 7.27
N ARG A 74 -21.04 -15.60 6.92
CA ARG A 74 -21.26 -14.92 5.64
C ARG A 74 -21.27 -13.41 5.84
N TYR A 75 -20.44 -12.74 5.07
CA TYR A 75 -20.37 -11.28 5.01
C TYR A 75 -21.00 -10.85 3.68
N PRO A 76 -22.19 -10.22 3.69
CA PRO A 76 -22.78 -9.67 2.48
C PRO A 76 -21.89 -8.58 1.90
N ASP A 77 -21.93 -8.46 0.57
CA ASP A 77 -21.24 -7.39 -0.15
C ASP A 77 -21.96 -6.05 0.06
N PRO A 78 -21.33 -5.05 0.71
CA PRO A 78 -21.92 -3.74 0.90
C PRO A 78 -22.02 -2.91 -0.39
N PHE A 79 -21.35 -3.33 -1.47
CA PHE A 79 -21.34 -2.67 -2.78
C PHE A 79 -21.97 -3.52 -3.88
N LYS A 80 -22.89 -4.43 -3.52
CA LYS A 80 -23.55 -5.35 -4.48
C LYS A 80 -24.19 -4.67 -5.71
N ASP A 81 -24.50 -3.39 -5.59
CA ASP A 81 -25.16 -2.59 -6.64
C ASP A 81 -24.15 -1.78 -7.49
N ASP A 82 -22.85 -1.86 -7.17
CA ASP A 82 -21.79 -1.27 -7.98
C ASP A 82 -21.75 -1.94 -9.35
N LYS A 83 -21.53 -1.10 -10.37
CA LYS A 83 -21.40 -1.54 -11.75
C LYS A 83 -19.96 -1.35 -12.21
N PRO A 84 -19.47 -2.19 -13.14
CA PRO A 84 -18.20 -1.94 -13.79
C PRO A 84 -18.18 -0.55 -14.42
N ILE A 85 -17.13 0.21 -14.16
CA ILE A 85 -16.85 1.46 -14.87
C ILE A 85 -16.20 1.18 -16.22
N GLU A 86 -15.47 0.08 -16.32
CA GLU A 86 -14.81 -0.39 -17.54
C GLU A 86 -14.81 -1.92 -17.58
N SER A 87 -14.77 -2.49 -18.78
CA SER A 87 -14.60 -3.92 -19.01
C SER A 87 -13.48 -4.16 -20.01
N ILE A 88 -12.37 -4.71 -19.53
CA ILE A 88 -11.20 -5.02 -20.35
C ILE A 88 -11.36 -6.43 -20.91
N THR A 89 -11.32 -6.52 -22.22
CA THR A 89 -11.48 -7.73 -23.03
C THR A 89 -10.25 -7.93 -23.90
N LYS A 90 -10.16 -9.08 -24.60
CA LYS A 90 -9.12 -9.30 -25.60
C LYS A 90 -9.06 -8.19 -26.66
N ALA A 91 -10.19 -7.58 -27.00
CA ALA A 91 -10.29 -6.57 -28.07
C ALA A 91 -9.68 -5.21 -27.70
N ASN A 92 -9.74 -4.80 -26.42
CA ASN A 92 -9.24 -3.50 -25.96
C ASN A 92 -8.06 -3.61 -24.98
N GLN A 93 -7.56 -4.81 -24.67
CA GLN A 93 -6.44 -5.00 -23.73
C GLN A 93 -5.18 -4.20 -24.08
N ALA A 94 -4.95 -3.90 -25.38
CA ALA A 94 -3.82 -3.10 -25.82
C ALA A 94 -3.85 -1.67 -25.24
N THR A 95 -5.04 -1.09 -25.06
CA THR A 95 -5.23 0.23 -24.44
C THR A 95 -4.82 0.24 -22.96
N TYR A 96 -4.89 -0.91 -22.30
CA TYR A 96 -4.60 -1.07 -20.86
C TYR A 96 -3.33 -1.88 -20.61
N ALA A 97 -2.44 -1.99 -21.61
CA ALA A 97 -1.30 -2.91 -21.55
C ALA A 97 -0.41 -2.70 -20.32
N ASP A 98 -0.23 -1.45 -19.87
CA ASP A 98 0.60 -1.11 -18.70
C ASP A 98 -0.09 -1.41 -17.36
N GLN A 99 -1.40 -1.65 -17.37
CA GLN A 99 -2.22 -1.95 -16.20
C GLN A 99 -2.47 -3.46 -16.04
N LEU A 100 -2.13 -4.26 -17.05
CA LEU A 100 -2.38 -5.70 -17.07
C LEU A 100 -1.10 -6.49 -16.84
N THR A 101 -1.16 -7.43 -15.89
CA THR A 101 -0.06 -8.38 -15.70
C THR A 101 0.07 -9.32 -16.90
N PRO A 102 1.25 -9.92 -17.15
CA PRO A 102 1.41 -10.93 -18.20
C PRO A 102 0.42 -12.10 -18.06
N GLY A 103 0.12 -12.51 -16.82
CA GLY A 103 -0.86 -13.56 -16.55
C GLY A 103 -2.27 -13.16 -16.97
N THR A 104 -2.69 -11.94 -16.65
CA THR A 104 -4.01 -11.42 -17.07
C THR A 104 -4.14 -11.32 -18.59
N LYS A 105 -3.09 -10.84 -19.27
CA LYS A 105 -3.03 -10.81 -20.75
C LYS A 105 -3.18 -12.21 -21.34
N ALA A 106 -2.46 -13.19 -20.79
CA ALA A 106 -2.55 -14.58 -21.24
C ALA A 106 -3.96 -15.17 -21.05
N LEU A 107 -4.66 -14.84 -19.96
CA LEU A 107 -6.04 -15.27 -19.74
C LEU A 107 -7.00 -14.65 -20.77
N LEU A 108 -6.86 -13.35 -21.05
CA LEU A 108 -7.64 -12.64 -22.07
C LEU A 108 -7.41 -13.23 -23.48
N ASP A 109 -6.17 -13.62 -23.80
CA ASP A 109 -5.85 -14.20 -25.09
C ASP A 109 -6.37 -15.63 -25.27
N ARG A 110 -6.31 -16.43 -24.21
CA ARG A 110 -6.61 -17.87 -24.23
C ARG A 110 -8.10 -18.17 -24.17
N PHE A 111 -8.88 -17.41 -23.41
CA PHE A 111 -10.26 -17.76 -23.10
C PHE A 111 -11.26 -16.79 -23.75
N PRO A 112 -12.02 -17.24 -24.78
CA PRO A 112 -13.11 -16.46 -25.34
C PRO A 112 -14.14 -16.09 -24.27
N GLY A 113 -14.50 -14.81 -24.19
CA GLY A 113 -15.46 -14.30 -23.22
C GLY A 113 -14.88 -13.95 -21.84
N PHE A 114 -13.60 -14.23 -21.57
CA PHE A 114 -12.93 -13.71 -20.39
C PHE A 114 -12.78 -12.19 -20.48
N ARG A 115 -13.04 -11.52 -19.36
CA ARG A 115 -12.89 -10.08 -19.23
C ARG A 115 -12.51 -9.70 -17.80
N VAL A 116 -11.92 -8.53 -17.64
CA VAL A 116 -11.63 -7.90 -16.36
C VAL A 116 -12.58 -6.73 -16.19
N ASP A 117 -13.57 -6.89 -15.31
CA ASP A 117 -14.49 -5.83 -14.95
C ASP A 117 -13.82 -4.94 -13.88
N VAL A 118 -13.64 -3.66 -14.21
CA VAL A 118 -13.03 -2.67 -13.31
C VAL A 118 -14.15 -1.90 -12.62
N TYR A 119 -14.09 -1.81 -11.30
CA TYR A 119 -15.07 -1.12 -10.47
C TYR A 119 -14.47 0.12 -9.81
N LYS A 120 -15.34 0.97 -9.27
CA LYS A 120 -14.92 2.12 -8.48
C LYS A 120 -14.14 1.66 -7.24
N THR A 121 -13.03 2.33 -6.95
CA THR A 121 -12.27 2.06 -5.73
C THR A 121 -12.99 2.63 -4.50
N HIS A 122 -13.25 1.78 -3.51
CA HIS A 122 -13.69 2.19 -2.17
C HIS A 122 -12.60 1.90 -1.14
N ARG A 123 -12.08 2.93 -0.47
CA ARG A 123 -11.12 2.77 0.63
C ARG A 123 -11.88 2.59 1.95
N THR A 124 -12.38 1.38 2.20
CA THR A 124 -13.28 1.07 3.32
C THR A 124 -12.60 0.77 4.65
N MET A 125 -11.32 0.41 4.63
CA MET A 125 -10.62 -0.07 5.82
C MET A 125 -10.65 0.96 6.95
N THR A 126 -11.14 0.56 8.11
CA THR A 126 -11.11 1.34 9.35
C THR A 126 -10.57 0.45 10.45
N TYR A 127 -9.71 1.00 11.31
CA TYR A 127 -9.21 0.32 12.50
C TYR A 127 -9.66 1.06 13.76
N PRO A 128 -9.84 0.35 14.89
CA PRO A 128 -10.01 1.01 16.17
C PRO A 128 -8.84 1.94 16.49
N ASP A 129 -9.11 3.08 17.14
CA ASP A 129 -8.10 4.10 17.45
C ASP A 129 -6.90 3.54 18.21
N TRP A 130 -7.10 2.58 19.11
CA TRP A 130 -6.01 1.98 19.88
C TRP A 130 -5.03 1.20 18.98
N VAL A 131 -5.52 0.57 17.90
CA VAL A 131 -4.67 -0.10 16.92
C VAL A 131 -3.83 0.94 16.19
N LEU A 132 -4.46 1.99 15.67
CA LEU A 132 -3.77 3.05 14.92
C LEU A 132 -2.69 3.74 15.76
N LYS A 133 -3.00 4.08 17.01
CA LYS A 133 -2.04 4.69 17.95
C LYS A 133 -0.87 3.76 18.25
N ASN A 134 -1.13 2.48 18.47
CA ASN A 134 -0.07 1.50 18.72
C ASN A 134 0.80 1.29 17.48
N THR A 135 0.20 1.19 16.29
CA THR A 135 0.93 1.07 15.03
C THR A 135 1.87 2.26 14.80
N ALA A 136 1.37 3.48 14.97
CA ALA A 136 2.21 4.68 14.87
C ALA A 136 3.31 4.71 15.94
N GLY A 137 2.98 4.34 17.19
CA GLY A 137 3.95 4.26 18.28
C GLY A 137 5.06 3.20 18.07
N CYS A 138 4.74 2.08 17.42
CA CYS A 138 5.71 1.05 17.07
C CYS A 138 6.81 1.57 16.14
N ALA A 139 6.54 2.61 15.36
CA ALA A 139 7.49 3.17 14.40
C ALA A 139 8.77 3.68 15.07
N THR A 140 8.70 4.14 16.32
CA THR A 140 9.86 4.67 17.08
C THR A 140 10.29 3.78 18.24
N THR A 141 9.48 2.77 18.60
CA THR A 141 9.71 1.95 19.81
C THR A 141 10.10 0.50 19.51
N SER A 142 9.83 0.00 18.31
CA SER A 142 10.12 -1.40 17.95
C SER A 142 11.62 -1.65 17.84
N LYS A 143 12.07 -2.79 18.38
CA LYS A 143 13.47 -3.22 18.34
C LYS A 143 13.55 -4.68 17.93
N LEU A 144 14.59 -5.02 17.16
CA LEU A 144 14.89 -6.41 16.87
C LEU A 144 15.36 -7.11 18.16
N VAL A 145 14.72 -8.22 18.49
CA VAL A 145 15.11 -9.08 19.62
C VAL A 145 15.83 -10.31 19.09
N GLY A 146 17.11 -10.16 18.76
CA GLY A 146 17.96 -11.22 18.24
C GLY A 146 19.38 -10.71 17.98
N LYS A 147 20.38 -11.61 17.99
CA LYS A 147 21.72 -11.26 17.48
C LYS A 147 21.63 -11.21 15.95
N VAL A 148 21.94 -10.06 15.37
CA VAL A 148 22.25 -9.93 13.93
C VAL A 148 23.66 -10.43 13.71
#